data_AF-A0A9X8VBL1-F1
#
_entry.id   AF-A0A9X8VBL1-F1
#
_cell.length_a   1.000
_cell.length_b   1.000
_cell.length_c   1.000
_cell.angle_alpha   90.00
_cell.angle_beta   90.00
_cell.angle_gamma   90.00
#
_symmetry.space_group_name_H-M   'P 1'
#
loop_
_entity.id
_entity.type
_entity.pdbx_description
1 polymer ?
#
loop_
_entity_poly.entity_id
_entity_poly.type
_entity_poly.pdbx_seq_one_letter_code
_entity_poly.pdbx_strand_id
1 'polypeptide(L)'
;ELAMSGVQPQFTQWVKMLTDPALSEAGRDAVLSDAMLGYLQFVSAIGANGNNWLYSNIPYKLGLPPTAVINQWQLAVRQARTLSYVNSLAPQHPQYAKMHQALRDMLADNRPWPQVGSGPSLRPGQMSNDIPALREILTRTGMLAAS
;
A
#
# COMPACT_ATOMS: atom_id res chain seq x y z
N GLU A 1 -2.70 -0.06 -1.08
CA GLU A 1 -1.71 0.44 -0.10
C GLU A 1 -1.41 -0.59 0.99
N LEU A 2 -2.41 -1.00 1.78
CA LEU A 2 -2.21 -1.90 2.91
C LEU A 2 -1.58 -3.27 2.54
N ALA A 3 -2.02 -3.90 1.45
CA ALA A 3 -1.38 -5.13 0.95
C ALA A 3 0.12 -4.94 0.62
N MET A 4 0.48 -3.79 0.04
CA MET A 4 1.87 -3.48 -0.31
C MET A 4 2.74 -3.20 0.92
N SER A 5 2.14 -2.74 2.03
CA SER A 5 2.88 -2.51 3.27
C SER A 5 3.39 -3.79 3.94
N GLY A 6 2.82 -4.95 3.60
CA GLY A 6 3.26 -6.24 4.14
C GLY A 6 2.86 -6.52 5.59
N VAL A 7 2.18 -5.60 6.28
CA VAL A 7 1.82 -5.72 7.72
C VAL A 7 0.91 -6.91 8.02
N GLN A 8 0.12 -7.34 7.05
CA GLN A 8 -0.81 -8.46 7.18
C GLN A 8 -0.97 -9.18 5.82
N PRO A 9 -0.44 -10.41 5.66
CA PRO A 9 -0.45 -11.16 4.41
C PRO A 9 -1.84 -11.39 3.81
N GLN A 10 -2.90 -11.44 4.63
CA GLN A 10 -4.26 -11.64 4.13
C GLN A 10 -4.71 -10.52 3.17
N PHE A 11 -4.26 -9.27 3.35
CA PHE A 11 -4.59 -8.21 2.39
C PHE A 11 -4.05 -8.51 0.99
N THR A 12 -2.87 -9.11 0.90
CA THR A 12 -2.30 -9.57 -0.37
C THR A 12 -3.13 -10.70 -0.96
N GLN A 13 -3.64 -11.61 -0.13
CA GLN A 13 -4.50 -12.69 -0.61
C GLN A 13 -5.83 -12.17 -1.18
N TRP A 14 -6.48 -11.23 -0.49
CA TRP A 14 -7.70 -10.59 -1.01
C TRP A 14 -7.44 -9.84 -2.32
N VAL A 15 -6.33 -9.10 -2.43
CA VAL A 15 -5.96 -8.43 -3.69
C VAL A 15 -5.79 -9.46 -4.81
N LYS A 16 -5.06 -10.56 -4.58
CA LYS A 16 -4.87 -11.63 -5.57
C LYS A 16 -6.20 -12.19 -6.06
N MET A 17 -7.11 -12.50 -5.15
CA MET A 17 -8.46 -12.98 -5.48
C MET A 17 -9.23 -11.94 -6.32
N LEU A 18 -9.23 -10.67 -5.91
CA LEU A 18 -9.97 -9.59 -6.60
C LEU A 18 -9.44 -9.27 -8.00
N THR A 19 -8.16 -9.57 -8.25
CA THR A 19 -7.51 -9.44 -9.57
C THR A 19 -7.65 -10.68 -10.45
N ASP A 20 -8.18 -11.79 -9.92
CA ASP A 20 -8.39 -13.01 -10.69
C ASP A 20 -9.58 -12.83 -11.66
N PRO A 21 -9.38 -12.95 -12.98
CA PRO A 21 -10.46 -12.84 -13.95
C PRO A 21 -11.47 -14.01 -13.87
N ALA A 22 -11.11 -15.14 -13.26
CA ALA A 22 -12.01 -16.28 -13.09
C ALA A 22 -12.99 -16.11 -11.92
N LEU A 23 -12.85 -15.05 -11.11
CA LEU A 23 -13.71 -14.82 -9.97
C LEU A 23 -15.13 -14.40 -10.42
N SER A 24 -16.13 -15.17 -10.01
CA SER A 24 -17.54 -14.85 -10.26
C SER A 24 -17.98 -13.55 -9.57
N GLU A 25 -19.08 -12.95 -10.02
CA GLU A 25 -19.64 -11.73 -9.41
C GLU A 25 -19.98 -11.93 -7.92
N ALA A 26 -20.73 -12.99 -7.60
CA ALA A 26 -21.05 -13.32 -6.21
C ALA A 26 -19.79 -13.64 -5.37
N GLY A 27 -18.77 -14.26 -5.98
CA GLY A 27 -17.49 -14.50 -5.34
C GLY A 27 -16.74 -13.19 -5.05
N ARG A 28 -16.78 -12.25 -5.99
CA ARG A 28 -16.20 -10.91 -5.84
C ARG A 28 -16.85 -10.15 -4.70
N ASP A 29 -18.17 -10.18 -4.58
CA ASP A 29 -18.90 -9.53 -3.49
C ASP A 29 -18.57 -10.13 -2.12
N ALA A 30 -18.45 -11.46 -2.06
CA ALA A 30 -18.04 -12.15 -0.84
C ALA A 30 -16.60 -11.77 -0.42
N VAL A 31 -15.66 -11.77 -1.36
CA VAL A 31 -14.26 -11.39 -1.11
C VAL A 31 -14.15 -9.92 -0.70
N LEU A 32 -14.89 -9.02 -1.36
CA LEU A 32 -14.94 -7.60 -0.99
C LEU A 32 -15.46 -7.41 0.45
N SER A 33 -16.52 -8.14 0.82
CA SER A 33 -17.10 -8.08 2.16
C SER A 33 -16.15 -8.60 3.24
N ASP A 34 -15.45 -9.71 2.96
CA ASP A 34 -14.46 -10.28 3.87
C ASP A 34 -13.24 -9.35 4.04
N ALA A 35 -12.72 -8.81 2.92
CA ALA A 35 -11.65 -7.82 2.94
C ALA A 35 -12.04 -6.54 3.69
N MET A 36 -13.29 -6.11 3.58
CA MET A 36 -13.82 -4.97 4.32
C MET A 36 -13.84 -5.24 5.83
N LEU A 37 -14.27 -6.43 6.27
CA LEU A 37 -14.23 -6.78 7.69
C LEU A 37 -12.80 -6.77 8.25
N GLY A 38 -11.85 -7.33 7.51
CA GLY A 38 -10.43 -7.28 7.87
C GLY A 38 -9.87 -5.85 7.90
N TYR A 39 -10.25 -5.02 6.93
CA TYR A 39 -9.86 -3.62 6.90
C TYR A 39 -10.46 -2.82 8.07
N LEU A 40 -11.73 -3.04 8.41
CA LEU A 40 -12.37 -2.42 9.57
C LEU A 40 -11.70 -2.84 10.88
N GLN A 41 -11.27 -4.11 11.01
CA GLN A 41 -10.50 -4.55 12.16
C GLN A 41 -9.20 -3.74 12.26
N PHE A 42 -8.49 -3.61 11.13
CA PHE A 42 -7.24 -2.86 11.06
C PHE A 42 -7.44 -1.40 11.46
N VAL A 43 -8.31 -0.65 10.77
CA VAL A 43 -8.51 0.80 10.96
C VAL A 43 -9.00 1.12 12.37
N SER A 44 -9.90 0.31 12.94
CA SER A 44 -10.45 0.57 14.27
C SER A 44 -9.47 0.29 15.41
N ALA A 45 -8.49 -0.59 15.21
CA ALA A 45 -7.55 -1.02 16.24
C ALA A 45 -6.13 -0.47 16.07
N ILE A 46 -5.84 0.22 14.95
CA ILE A 46 -4.49 0.74 14.66
C ILE A 46 -4.01 1.78 15.67
N GLY A 47 -4.92 2.58 16.23
CA GLY A 47 -4.57 3.57 17.26
C GLY A 47 -3.99 2.94 18.53
N ALA A 48 -4.51 1.77 18.92
CA ALA A 48 -4.05 1.05 20.11
C ALA A 48 -2.89 0.08 19.84
N ASN A 49 -2.86 -0.53 18.64
CA ASN A 49 -1.94 -1.61 18.31
C ASN A 49 -0.85 -1.23 17.29
N GLY A 50 -0.87 0.00 16.76
CA GLY A 50 -0.04 0.42 15.63
C GLY A 50 1.46 0.28 15.87
N ASN A 51 1.93 0.54 17.10
CA ASN A 51 3.34 0.36 17.45
C ASN A 51 3.82 -1.08 17.26
N ASN A 52 2.94 -2.07 17.43
CA ASN A 52 3.28 -3.48 17.17
C ASN A 52 2.98 -3.84 15.72
N TRP A 53 1.78 -3.52 15.22
CA TRP A 53 1.33 -3.96 13.90
C TRP A 53 2.10 -3.35 12.73
N LEU A 54 2.57 -2.10 12.86
CA LEU A 54 3.28 -1.40 11.78
C LEU A 54 4.80 -1.58 11.83
N TYR A 55 5.35 -2.03 12.96
CA TYR A 55 6.80 -2.08 13.19
C TYR A 55 7.32 -3.48 13.56
N SER A 56 6.45 -4.50 13.56
CA SER A 56 6.82 -5.90 13.75
C SER A 56 6.81 -6.64 12.42
N ASN A 57 7.69 -7.63 12.29
CA ASN A 57 7.68 -8.58 11.18
C ASN A 57 6.74 -9.77 11.43
N ILE A 58 6.03 -9.79 12.57
CA ILE A 58 5.06 -10.84 12.92
C ILE A 58 3.66 -10.33 12.57
N PRO A 59 2.96 -10.98 11.62
CA PRO A 59 1.59 -10.61 11.30
C PRO A 59 0.69 -10.73 12.53
N TYR A 60 -0.14 -9.72 12.76
CA TYR A 60 -1.13 -9.78 13.83
C TYR A 60 -2.22 -10.81 13.54
N LYS A 61 -2.92 -11.26 14.59
CA LYS A 61 -4.03 -12.21 14.43
C LYS A 61 -5.27 -11.49 13.89
N LEU A 62 -5.77 -11.95 12.74
CA LEU A 62 -7.05 -11.51 12.23
C LEU A 62 -8.18 -11.92 13.16
N GLY A 63 -9.16 -11.03 13.28
CA GLY A 63 -10.31 -11.17 14.13
C GLY A 63 -11.42 -10.25 13.67
N LEU A 64 -12.55 -10.31 14.36
CA LEU A 64 -13.68 -9.48 14.01
C LEU A 64 -13.43 -8.04 14.45
N PRO A 65 -13.79 -7.04 13.61
CA PRO A 65 -13.89 -5.66 14.09
C PRO A 65 -14.95 -5.54 15.19
N PRO A 66 -14.88 -4.49 16.03
CA PRO A 66 -15.93 -4.21 17.01
C PRO A 66 -17.31 -4.14 16.35
N THR A 67 -18.34 -4.70 17.00
CA THR A 67 -19.72 -4.72 16.47
C THR A 67 -20.23 -3.33 16.09
N ALA A 68 -19.85 -2.30 16.84
CA ALA A 68 -20.20 -0.91 16.52
C ALA A 68 -19.67 -0.47 15.13
N VAL A 69 -18.46 -0.89 14.76
CA VAL A 69 -17.83 -0.58 13.47
C VAL A 69 -18.53 -1.34 12.33
N ILE A 70 -18.90 -2.60 12.56
CA ILE A 70 -19.70 -3.38 11.61
C ILE A 70 -21.06 -2.71 11.36
N ASN A 71 -21.73 -2.29 12.43
CA ASN A 71 -23.04 -1.65 12.35
C ASN A 71 -22.98 -0.31 11.59
N GLN A 72 -21.92 0.49 11.81
CA GLN A 72 -21.72 1.74 11.06
C GLN A 72 -21.56 1.49 9.56
N TRP A 73 -20.77 0.49 9.18
CA TRP A 73 -20.63 0.09 7.79
C TRP A 73 -21.97 -0.38 7.19
N GLN A 74 -22.68 -1.28 7.87
CA GLN A 74 -23.98 -1.77 7.42
C GLN A 74 -25.01 -0.64 7.29
N LEU A 75 -25.01 0.32 8.21
CA LEU A 75 -25.87 1.50 8.14
C LEU A 75 -25.54 2.36 6.92
N ALA A 76 -24.24 2.59 6.64
CA ALA A 76 -23.82 3.34 5.47
C ALA A 76 -24.25 2.67 4.17
N VAL A 77 -24.20 1.34 4.09
CA VAL A 77 -24.72 0.56 2.94
C VAL A 77 -26.23 0.77 2.78
N ARG A 78 -27.00 0.61 3.87
CA ARG A 78 -28.47 0.80 3.85
C ARG A 78 -28.90 2.22 3.47
N GLN A 79 -28.08 3.21 3.79
CA GLN A 79 -28.33 4.62 3.48
C GLN A 79 -27.76 5.06 2.12
N ALA A 80 -27.23 4.15 1.31
CA ALA A 80 -26.54 4.47 0.05
C ALA A 80 -25.36 5.46 0.22
N ARG A 81 -24.70 5.44 1.38
CA ARG A 81 -23.56 6.29 1.76
C ARG A 81 -22.23 5.55 1.76
N THR A 82 -22.18 4.35 1.18
CA THR A 82 -21.00 3.47 1.17
C THR A 82 -19.72 4.19 0.73
N LEU A 83 -19.76 4.96 -0.36
CA LEU A 83 -18.59 5.69 -0.86
C LEU A 83 -18.05 6.69 0.18
N SER A 84 -18.93 7.51 0.76
CA SER A 84 -18.53 8.47 1.79
C SER A 84 -17.95 7.78 3.03
N TYR A 85 -18.51 6.63 3.42
CA TYR A 85 -18.02 5.84 4.54
C TYR A 85 -16.63 5.27 4.24
N VAL A 86 -16.42 4.64 3.08
CA VAL A 86 -15.10 4.11 2.68
C VAL A 86 -14.05 5.21 2.64
N ASN A 87 -14.38 6.38 2.07
CA ASN A 87 -13.46 7.52 2.04
C ASN A 87 -13.09 8.02 3.45
N SER A 88 -14.00 7.91 4.42
CA SER A 88 -13.74 8.32 5.80
C SER A 88 -12.73 7.42 6.52
N LEU A 89 -12.54 6.17 6.06
CA LEU A 89 -11.60 5.20 6.64
C LEU A 89 -10.14 5.45 6.24
N ALA A 90 -9.91 6.29 5.23
CA ALA A 90 -8.56 6.66 4.80
C ALA A 90 -7.82 7.45 5.90
N PRO A 91 -6.47 7.38 5.96
CA PRO A 91 -5.68 8.14 6.92
C PRO A 91 -6.00 9.65 6.91
N GLN A 92 -6.45 10.16 8.05
CA GLN A 92 -6.79 11.57 8.25
C GLN A 92 -5.55 12.40 8.62
N HIS A 93 -4.56 12.45 7.71
CA HIS A 93 -3.32 13.20 7.92
C HIS A 93 -3.02 14.11 6.71
N PRO A 94 -2.58 15.36 6.89
CA PRO A 94 -2.33 16.30 5.77
C PRO A 94 -1.32 15.79 4.73
N GLN A 95 -0.42 14.88 5.11
CA GLN A 95 0.55 14.30 4.18
C GLN A 95 -0.01 13.12 3.37
N TYR A 96 -1.15 12.54 3.77
CA TYR A 96 -1.67 11.32 3.14
C TYR A 96 -1.85 11.50 1.64
N ALA A 97 -2.50 12.58 1.19
CA ALA A 97 -2.70 12.84 -0.23
C ALA A 97 -1.38 12.93 -1.02
N LYS A 98 -0.35 13.57 -0.44
CA LYS A 98 0.97 13.73 -1.07
C LYS A 98 1.72 12.40 -1.16
N MET A 99 1.71 11.62 -0.07
CA MET A 99 2.37 10.31 -0.03
C MET A 99 1.64 9.29 -0.92
N HIS A 100 0.31 9.33 -0.94
CA HIS A 100 -0.50 8.52 -1.84
C HIS A 100 -0.17 8.81 -3.31
N GLN A 101 -0.07 10.09 -3.68
CA GLN A 101 0.33 10.48 -5.03
C GLN A 101 1.74 9.96 -5.37
N ALA A 102 2.72 10.19 -4.48
CA ALA A 102 4.08 9.73 -4.70
C ALA A 102 4.16 8.20 -4.88
N LEU A 103 3.40 7.44 -4.09
CA LEU A 103 3.30 5.99 -4.24
C LEU A 103 2.71 5.58 -5.59
N ARG A 104 1.66 6.28 -6.08
CA ARG A 104 1.12 6.03 -7.41
C ARG A 104 2.14 6.31 -8.51
N ASP A 105 2.87 7.40 -8.40
CA ASP A 105 3.91 7.76 -9.37
C ASP A 105 5.03 6.70 -9.40
N MET A 106 5.44 6.20 -8.23
CA MET A 106 6.41 5.10 -8.12
C MET A 106 5.89 3.79 -8.77
N LEU A 107 4.61 3.47 -8.59
CA LEU A 107 4.00 2.26 -9.17
C LEU A 107 3.73 2.37 -10.68
N ALA A 108 3.60 3.60 -11.21
CA ALA A 108 3.43 3.83 -12.64
C ALA A 108 4.74 3.63 -13.43
N ASP A 109 5.90 3.81 -12.79
CA ASP A 109 7.20 3.59 -13.42
C ASP A 109 7.57 2.10 -13.48
N ASN A 110 7.15 1.45 -14.56
CA ASN A 110 7.43 0.03 -14.81
C ASN A 110 8.81 -0.22 -15.45
N ARG A 111 9.66 0.80 -15.62
CA ARG A 111 10.99 0.61 -16.20
C ARG A 111 11.90 -0.08 -15.17
N PRO A 112 12.71 -1.08 -15.58
CA PRO A 112 13.68 -1.71 -14.69
C PRO A 112 14.52 -0.67 -13.94
N TRP A 113 14.72 -0.87 -12.65
CA TRP A 113 15.55 0.04 -11.87
C TRP A 113 17.03 -0.23 -12.14
N PRO A 114 17.82 0.76 -12.62
CA PRO A 114 19.25 0.59 -12.82
C PRO A 114 19.96 0.27 -11.49
N GLN A 115 21.00 -0.56 -11.56
CA GLN A 115 21.77 -0.97 -10.39
C GLN A 115 23.22 -0.52 -10.53
N VAL A 116 23.78 -0.03 -9.43
CA VAL A 116 25.22 0.23 -9.27
C VAL A 116 25.82 -1.03 -8.67
N GLY A 117 26.90 -1.53 -9.27
CA GLY A 117 27.59 -2.72 -8.79
C GLY A 117 28.17 -2.56 -7.39
N SER A 118 28.42 -3.67 -6.70
CA SER A 118 29.11 -3.71 -5.40
C SER A 118 30.64 -3.60 -5.59
N GLY A 119 31.07 -2.53 -6.25
CA GLY A 119 32.47 -2.21 -6.51
C GLY A 119 33.14 -1.41 -5.37
N PRO A 120 34.42 -1.05 -5.53
CA PRO A 120 35.08 -0.12 -4.62
C PRO A 120 34.34 1.24 -4.60
N SER A 121 34.50 1.99 -3.50
CA SER A 121 33.89 3.32 -3.37
C SER A 121 34.23 4.21 -4.57
N LEU A 122 33.19 4.66 -5.28
CA LEU A 122 33.31 5.62 -6.37
C LEU A 122 33.58 7.03 -5.80
N ARG A 123 34.70 7.63 -6.17
CA ARG A 123 35.10 8.99 -5.75
C ARG A 123 34.94 10.00 -6.89
N PRO A 124 34.79 11.30 -6.58
CA PRO A 124 34.79 12.34 -7.59
C PRO A 124 36.00 12.24 -8.53
N GLY A 125 35.76 12.29 -9.84
CA GLY A 125 36.79 12.20 -10.88
C GLY A 125 37.22 10.77 -11.26
N GLN A 126 36.73 9.72 -10.59
CA GLN A 126 37.02 8.34 -10.97
C GLN A 126 36.16 7.87 -12.15
N MET A 127 36.78 7.08 -13.03
CA MET A 127 36.08 6.35 -14.08
C MET A 127 35.51 5.06 -13.51
N SER A 128 34.25 4.76 -13.82
CA SER A 128 33.60 3.49 -13.48
C SER A 128 32.58 3.11 -14.55
N ASN A 129 32.39 1.79 -14.73
CA ASN A 129 31.32 1.24 -15.55
C ASN A 129 29.93 1.49 -14.95
N ASP A 130 29.85 1.88 -13.67
CA ASP A 130 28.59 2.21 -12.99
C ASP A 130 28.08 3.63 -13.29
N ILE A 131 28.90 4.50 -13.90
CA ILE A 131 28.55 5.90 -14.16
C ILE A 131 27.25 6.04 -14.98
N PRO A 132 26.99 5.25 -16.03
CA PRO A 132 25.72 5.30 -16.76
C PRO A 132 24.51 4.97 -15.88
N ALA A 133 24.60 3.90 -15.08
CA ALA A 133 23.53 3.50 -14.16
C ALA A 133 23.28 4.56 -13.08
N LEU A 134 24.34 5.11 -12.48
CA LEU A 134 24.23 6.19 -11.50
C LEU A 134 23.60 7.44 -12.10
N ARG A 135 23.99 7.83 -13.32
CA ARG A 135 23.37 8.98 -14.02
C ARG A 135 21.87 8.76 -14.20
N GLU A 136 21.47 7.57 -14.64
CA GLU A 136 20.05 7.25 -14.80
C GLU A 136 19.29 7.32 -13.47
N ILE A 137 19.84 6.77 -12.38
CA ILE A 137 19.26 6.88 -11.03
C ILE A 137 19.03 8.35 -10.67
N LEU A 138 20.06 9.19 -10.78
CA LEU A 138 20.00 10.60 -10.39
C LEU A 138 19.02 11.40 -11.24
N THR A 139 18.93 11.12 -12.54
CA THR A 139 17.94 11.76 -13.41
C THR A 139 16.52 11.30 -13.05
N ARG A 140 16.30 10.00 -12.81
CA ARG A 140 14.98 9.44 -12.45
C ARG A 140 14.49 9.88 -11.07
N THR A 141 15.41 10.16 -10.13
CA THR A 141 15.08 10.69 -8.80
C THR A 141 15.01 12.22 -8.76
N GLY A 142 15.23 12.91 -9.89
CA GLY A 142 15.20 14.37 -9.97
C GLY A 142 16.39 15.08 -9.31
N MET A 143 17.46 14.35 -9.00
CA MET A 143 18.70 14.90 -8.43
C MET A 143 19.66 15.44 -9.50
N LEU A 144 19.49 15.02 -10.76
CA LEU A 144 20.19 15.53 -11.92
C LEU A 144 19.17 16.03 -12.95
N ALA A 145 19.39 17.22 -13.51
CA ALA A 145 18.57 17.73 -14.60
C ALA A 145 18.69 16.78 -15.80
N ALA A 146 17.55 16.44 -16.43
CA ALA A 146 17.56 15.76 -17.71
C ALA A 146 18.22 16.69 -18.75
N SER A 147 19.37 16.28 -19.27
CA SER A 147 20.08 16.92 -20.37
C SER A 147 19.48 16.56 -21.72
#